data_AF-A0A7C7T122-F1
#
_entry.id   AF-A0A7C7T122-F1
#
_cell.length_a   1.000
_cell.length_b   1.000
_cell.length_c   1.000
_cell.angle_alpha   90.00
_cell.angle_beta   90.00
_cell.angle_gamma   90.00
#
_symmetry.space_group_name_H-M   'P 1'
#
loop_
_entity.id
_entity.type
_entity.pdbx_description
1 polymer ?
#
loop_
_entity_poly.entity_id
_entity_poly.type
_entity_poly.pdbx_seq_one_letter_code
_entity_poly.pdbx_strand_id
1 'polypeptide(L)'
;MSKFCQFAMIIVIGLHSAGRLSSAEIDFVEKFALASDRARVLTELIPGTDEYYFYHCLQAQNTQRFNDVEKMLKSWRAQHGETPRAREIIYRQALLTYTDTPAKSTKFIKDRLNLRFDHQPKNVDRAASLPAVLDPKSVSGSVYFQAAINGKKNVSGFENSSLGSLVRYGKLTVEQRQSLLKRLRRPDYDGLVELIAADLPRRAFGSHPIHSLLLREQLDELLKATPALLKNDKYIAAYLANLQAGPESDWTHDVPARIAHFETIWQFVDRLAPAQNSLKAHMLFHLLSAKLRAGTFDERQFTEYLQLPRQSPIIARKYLEVFRNRKTPIATLTADYRAMSLMPPIG
;
A
#
# COMPACT_ATOMS: atom_id res chain seq x y z
N MET A 1 27.64 -13.58 -21.30
CA MET A 1 27.87 -14.98 -20.89
C MET A 1 28.19 -15.00 -19.40
N SER A 2 27.50 -15.85 -18.61
CA SER A 2 27.70 -16.23 -17.19
C SER A 2 27.84 -15.11 -16.15
N LYS A 3 26.93 -14.82 -15.19
CA LYS A 3 26.28 -15.65 -14.14
C LYS A 3 27.19 -16.67 -13.45
N PHE A 4 27.61 -16.37 -12.21
CA PHE A 4 27.82 -17.28 -11.05
C PHE A 4 28.00 -16.36 -9.82
N CYS A 5 27.02 -16.28 -8.91
CA CYS A 5 27.00 -16.92 -7.57
C CYS A 5 28.16 -16.47 -6.66
N GLN A 6 28.05 -16.15 -5.37
CA GLN A 6 27.01 -16.12 -4.34
C GLN A 6 27.73 -15.71 -3.03
N PHE A 7 27.00 -15.15 -2.06
CA PHE A 7 27.24 -15.15 -0.59
C PHE A 7 27.29 -13.79 0.12
N ALA A 8 26.42 -13.72 1.13
CA ALA A 8 26.19 -12.65 2.08
C ALA A 8 27.15 -12.75 3.28
N MET A 9 27.51 -11.61 3.89
CA MET A 9 27.64 -11.49 5.36
C MET A 9 27.73 -10.04 5.86
N ILE A 10 26.63 -9.58 6.46
CA ILE A 10 26.47 -8.85 7.73
C ILE A 10 27.53 -7.78 8.14
N ILE A 11 27.06 -6.52 8.06
CA ILE A 11 27.18 -5.35 8.96
C ILE A 11 27.98 -5.51 10.27
N VAL A 12 28.98 -4.63 10.47
CA VAL A 12 29.18 -3.85 11.72
C VAL A 12 29.75 -2.46 11.34
N ILE A 13 28.91 -1.42 11.38
CA ILE A 13 29.36 -0.03 11.31
C ILE A 13 29.91 0.31 12.70
N GLY A 14 31.24 0.23 12.83
CA GLY A 14 31.95 0.69 14.01
C GLY A 14 31.78 2.20 14.19
N LEU A 15 31.16 2.56 15.31
CA LEU A 15 31.00 3.92 15.80
C LEU A 15 32.38 4.56 15.98
N HIS A 16 32.77 5.44 15.05
CA HIS A 16 34.01 6.20 15.12
C HIS A 16 33.88 7.32 16.15
N SER A 17 34.39 7.11 17.36
CA SER A 17 34.71 8.19 18.28
C SER A 17 36.16 8.62 18.08
N ALA A 18 36.43 9.28 16.94
CA ALA A 18 37.71 9.94 16.72
C ALA A 18 37.72 11.24 17.53
N GLY A 19 38.41 11.24 18.67
CA GLY A 19 38.84 12.48 19.31
C GLY A 19 39.77 13.23 18.35
N ARG A 20 39.45 14.48 18.04
CA ARG A 20 40.33 15.34 17.24
C ARG A 20 41.53 15.71 18.12
N LEU A 21 42.65 15.01 17.97
CA LEU A 21 43.95 15.47 18.46
C LEU A 21 44.50 16.50 17.46
N SER A 22 45.09 17.58 17.97
CA SER A 22 45.76 18.57 17.10
C SER A 22 47.03 17.96 16.50
N SER A 23 47.46 18.44 15.32
CA SER A 23 48.71 17.97 14.67
C SER A 23 49.95 18.09 15.58
N ALA A 24 49.94 19.01 16.55
CA ALA A 24 51.02 19.19 17.52
C ALA A 24 50.97 18.14 18.66
N GLU A 25 49.79 17.72 19.10
CA GLU A 25 49.64 16.63 20.08
C GLU A 25 50.10 15.29 19.50
N ILE A 26 49.85 15.04 18.21
CA ILE A 26 50.27 13.80 17.53
C ILE A 26 51.81 13.73 17.42
N ASP A 27 52.46 14.84 17.06
CA ASP A 27 53.93 14.93 16.96
C ASP A 27 54.62 14.69 18.33
N PHE A 28 54.04 15.20 19.42
CA PHE A 28 54.58 14.96 20.77
C PHE A 28 54.42 13.50 21.23
N VAL A 29 53.24 12.90 21.04
CA VAL A 29 52.96 11.50 21.44
C VAL A 29 53.94 10.55 20.76
N GLU A 30 54.19 10.73 19.46
CA GLU A 30 55.10 9.90 18.68
C GLU A 30 56.55 10.05 19.17
N LYS A 31 57.03 11.28 19.39
CA LYS A 31 58.36 11.54 19.98
C LYS A 31 58.50 10.90 21.35
N PHE A 32 57.50 11.03 22.22
CA PHE A 32 57.54 10.43 23.55
C PHE A 32 57.55 8.89 23.49
N ALA A 33 56.76 8.28 22.61
CA ALA A 33 56.68 6.82 22.48
C ALA A 33 58.00 6.23 21.96
N LEU A 34 58.59 6.84 20.92
CA LEU A 34 59.78 6.36 20.21
C LEU A 34 61.12 6.80 20.81
N ALA A 35 61.14 7.80 21.69
CA ALA A 35 62.38 8.30 22.27
C ALA A 35 63.09 7.26 23.15
N SER A 36 64.41 7.12 22.94
CA SER A 36 65.29 6.33 23.81
C SER A 36 65.45 6.97 25.19
N ASP A 37 65.42 8.31 25.26
CA ASP A 37 65.43 9.09 26.51
C ASP A 37 64.17 9.95 26.62
N ARG A 38 63.11 9.35 27.17
CA ARG A 38 61.82 10.03 27.37
C ARG A 38 61.89 11.19 28.36
N ALA A 39 62.90 11.23 29.24
CA ALA A 39 63.03 12.32 30.21
C ALA A 39 63.38 13.65 29.55
N ARG A 40 64.13 13.62 28.44
CA ARG A 40 64.40 14.82 27.63
C ARG A 40 63.16 15.34 26.94
N VAL A 41 62.35 14.45 26.33
CA VAL A 41 61.11 14.83 25.64
C VAL A 41 60.12 15.50 26.59
N LEU A 42 60.06 15.03 27.84
CA LEU A 42 59.21 15.64 28.87
C LEU A 42 59.53 17.11 29.17
N THR A 43 60.75 17.59 28.90
CA THR A 43 61.12 19.00 29.12
C THR A 43 60.45 19.97 28.16
N GLU A 44 59.91 19.47 27.04
CA GLU A 44 59.15 20.28 26.08
C GLU A 44 57.74 20.63 26.60
N LEU A 45 57.25 19.94 27.64
CA LEU A 45 55.93 20.16 28.22
C LEU A 45 55.94 21.35 29.19
N ILE A 46 54.92 22.18 29.09
CA ILE A 46 54.76 23.36 29.96
C ILE A 46 54.41 22.91 31.39
N PRO A 47 55.23 23.22 32.41
CA PRO A 47 54.99 22.82 33.78
C PRO A 47 53.62 23.25 34.30
N GLY A 48 52.94 22.35 35.00
CA GLY A 48 51.63 22.61 35.60
C GLY A 48 50.44 22.47 34.65
N THR A 49 50.64 22.11 33.38
CA THR A 49 49.54 21.73 32.47
C THR A 49 49.06 20.29 32.71
N ASP A 50 47.84 19.97 32.26
CA ASP A 50 47.28 18.61 32.34
C ASP A 50 48.16 17.59 31.57
N GLU A 51 48.73 18.00 30.43
CA GLU A 51 49.64 17.17 29.63
C GLU A 51 50.96 16.89 30.34
N TYR A 52 51.54 17.93 30.95
CA TYR A 52 52.74 17.79 31.79
C TYR A 52 52.51 16.75 32.89
N TYR A 53 51.44 16.87 33.67
CA TYR A 53 51.18 15.91 34.74
C TYR A 53 50.94 14.50 34.20
N PHE A 54 50.19 14.35 33.10
CA PHE A 54 49.89 13.06 32.50
C PHE A 54 51.16 12.31 32.06
N TYR A 55 51.99 12.93 31.21
CA TYR A 55 53.16 12.23 30.64
C TYR A 55 54.27 12.01 31.66
N HIS A 56 54.45 12.92 32.63
CA HIS A 56 55.38 12.68 33.71
C HIS A 56 54.92 11.54 34.63
N CYS A 57 53.62 11.45 34.96
CA CYS A 57 53.09 10.31 35.71
C CYS A 57 53.20 9.01 34.91
N LEU A 58 52.90 9.04 33.61
CA LEU A 58 53.01 7.87 32.72
C LEU A 58 54.44 7.35 32.66
N GLN A 59 55.43 8.23 32.52
CA GLN A 59 56.84 7.84 32.53
C GLN A 59 57.30 7.31 33.90
N ALA A 60 56.82 7.90 34.99
CA ALA A 60 57.08 7.39 36.33
C ALA A 60 56.47 5.98 36.53
N GLN A 61 55.26 5.73 36.03
CA GLN A 61 54.64 4.40 36.00
C GLN A 61 55.46 3.40 35.18
N ASN A 62 55.87 3.77 33.97
CA ASN A 62 56.67 2.92 33.08
C ASN A 62 58.05 2.56 33.68
N THR A 63 58.58 3.42 34.56
CA THR A 63 59.84 3.20 35.28
C THR A 63 59.63 2.72 36.72
N GLN A 64 58.41 2.29 37.06
CA GLN A 64 58.02 1.76 38.38
C GLN A 64 58.27 2.70 39.57
N ARG A 65 58.38 4.01 39.32
CA ARG A 65 58.50 5.05 40.34
C ARG A 65 57.13 5.46 40.88
N PHE A 66 56.43 4.49 41.47
CA PHE A 66 55.04 4.64 41.88
C PHE A 66 54.82 5.70 42.97
N ASN A 67 55.77 5.87 43.89
CA ASN A 67 55.70 6.89 44.94
C ASN A 67 55.73 8.33 44.38
N ASP A 68 56.44 8.54 43.27
CA ASP A 68 56.49 9.85 42.61
C ASP A 68 55.16 10.18 41.92
N VAL A 69 54.50 9.15 41.35
CA VAL A 69 53.16 9.28 40.78
C VAL A 69 52.15 9.74 41.83
N GLU A 70 52.18 9.18 43.04
CA GLU A 70 51.25 9.60 44.11
C GLU A 70 51.44 11.07 44.49
N LYS A 71 52.69 11.55 44.58
CA LYS A 71 53.00 12.96 44.84
C LYS A 71 52.51 13.87 43.71
N MET A 72 52.77 13.48 42.45
CA MET A 72 52.36 14.25 41.28
C MET A 72 50.83 14.28 41.12
N LEU A 73 50.14 13.16 41.33
CA LEU A 73 48.67 13.09 41.30
C LEU A 73 48.03 13.99 42.35
N LYS A 74 48.64 14.13 43.55
CA LYS A 74 48.16 15.05 44.58
C LYS A 74 48.22 16.50 44.09
N SER A 75 49.35 16.92 43.52
CA SER A 75 49.52 18.26 42.97
C SER A 75 48.60 18.51 41.77
N TRP A 76 48.50 17.53 40.87
CA TRP A 76 47.65 17.61 39.69
C TRP A 76 46.18 17.80 40.07
N ARG A 77 45.67 16.96 40.99
CA ARG A 77 44.28 17.06 41.48
C ARG A 77 44.00 18.38 42.19
N ALA A 78 44.97 18.91 42.93
CA ALA A 78 44.80 20.20 43.61
C ALA A 78 44.65 21.36 42.62
N GLN A 79 45.30 21.29 41.45
CA GLN A 79 45.28 22.35 40.44
C GLN A 79 44.16 22.20 39.41
N HIS A 80 43.89 20.98 38.95
CA HIS A 80 42.99 20.71 37.81
C HIS A 80 41.80 19.82 38.16
N GLY A 81 41.70 19.34 39.40
CA GLY A 81 40.70 18.35 39.78
C GLY A 81 40.97 16.97 39.18
N GLU A 82 39.94 16.12 39.14
CA GLU A 82 40.05 14.77 38.57
C GLU A 82 39.66 14.76 37.08
N THR A 83 40.60 15.12 36.22
CA THR A 83 40.43 15.09 34.75
C THR A 83 40.35 13.65 34.22
N PRO A 84 39.83 13.41 33.00
CA PRO A 84 39.84 12.08 32.39
C PRO A 84 41.24 11.46 32.30
N ARG A 85 42.25 12.27 31.98
CA ARG A 85 43.67 11.85 31.94
C ARG A 85 44.19 11.51 33.35
N ALA A 86 43.86 12.31 34.37
CA ALA A 86 44.21 11.98 35.74
C ALA A 86 43.59 10.64 36.17
N ARG A 87 42.32 10.43 35.85
CA ARG A 87 41.59 9.18 36.12
C ARG A 87 42.23 7.97 35.47
N GLU A 88 42.69 8.10 34.23
CA GLU A 88 43.45 7.05 33.55
C GLU A 88 44.71 6.68 34.33
N ILE A 89 45.53 7.67 34.72
CA ILE A 89 46.74 7.43 35.52
C ILE A 89 46.39 6.77 36.86
N ILE A 90 45.31 7.20 37.53
CA ILE A 90 44.85 6.60 38.80
C ILE A 90 44.47 5.11 38.60
N TYR A 91 43.78 4.78 37.51
CA TYR A 91 43.39 3.39 37.21
C TYR A 91 44.60 2.54 36.89
N ARG A 92 45.49 3.05 36.03
CA ARG A 92 46.75 2.39 35.71
C ARG A 92 47.58 2.15 36.97
N GLN A 93 47.68 3.15 37.86
CA GLN A 93 48.40 3.03 39.12
C GLN A 93 47.82 1.91 39.98
N ALA A 94 46.49 1.87 40.16
CA ALA A 94 45.84 0.84 40.96
C ALA A 94 46.08 -0.58 40.40
N LEU A 95 46.14 -0.74 39.07
CA LEU A 95 46.45 -2.02 38.43
C LEU A 95 47.94 -2.37 38.54
N LEU A 96 48.84 -1.41 38.32
CA LEU A 96 50.29 -1.63 38.35
C LEU A 96 50.80 -1.95 39.76
N THR A 97 50.21 -1.38 40.81
CA THR A 97 50.58 -1.65 42.20
C THR A 97 49.79 -2.82 42.82
N TYR A 98 49.08 -3.61 42.01
CA TYR A 98 48.26 -4.72 42.50
C TYR A 98 49.09 -5.80 43.20
N THR A 99 50.28 -6.12 42.68
CA THR A 99 51.17 -7.11 43.29
C THR A 99 51.63 -6.69 44.69
N ASP A 100 51.90 -5.40 44.87
CA ASP A 100 52.46 -4.86 46.12
C ASP A 100 51.36 -4.53 47.14
N THR A 101 50.19 -4.08 46.66
CA THR A 101 49.09 -3.61 47.51
C THR A 101 47.71 -4.14 47.07
N PRO A 102 47.52 -5.47 47.01
CA PRO A 102 46.33 -6.09 46.40
C PRO A 102 45.02 -5.66 47.07
N ALA A 103 45.02 -5.45 48.39
CA ALA A 103 43.84 -5.00 49.13
C ALA A 103 43.40 -3.58 48.73
N LYS A 104 44.35 -2.64 48.56
CA LYS A 104 44.09 -1.25 48.16
C LYS A 104 43.55 -1.21 46.72
N SER A 105 44.17 -1.94 45.81
CA SER A 105 43.75 -2.05 44.41
C SER A 105 42.38 -2.71 44.26
N THR A 106 42.13 -3.81 44.96
CA THR A 106 40.83 -4.52 44.91
C THR A 106 39.70 -3.64 45.47
N LYS A 107 39.94 -2.94 46.58
CA LYS A 107 38.97 -1.97 47.12
C LYS A 107 38.66 -0.89 46.10
N PHE A 108 39.69 -0.29 45.50
CA PHE A 108 39.52 0.74 44.48
C PHE A 108 38.68 0.27 43.28
N ILE A 109 38.94 -0.95 42.78
CA ILE A 109 38.17 -1.54 41.66
C ILE A 109 36.72 -1.79 42.07
N LYS A 110 36.47 -2.34 43.27
CA LYS A 110 35.10 -2.56 43.77
C LYS A 110 34.32 -1.27 43.91
N ASP A 111 34.92 -0.27 44.54
CA ASP A 111 34.32 1.05 44.74
C ASP A 111 34.02 1.72 43.38
N ARG A 112 34.90 1.53 42.38
CA ARG A 112 34.71 2.13 41.06
C ARG A 112 33.67 1.42 40.19
N LEU A 113 33.66 0.09 40.19
CA LEU A 113 32.68 -0.68 39.40
C LEU A 113 31.28 -0.65 40.03
N ASN A 114 31.21 -0.51 41.37
CA ASN A 114 29.96 -0.43 42.12
C ASN A 114 28.91 -1.45 41.67
N LEU A 115 29.34 -2.70 41.46
CA LEU A 115 28.49 -3.77 40.94
C LEU A 115 27.40 -4.10 41.95
N ARG A 116 26.15 -3.89 41.57
CA ARG A 116 24.97 -4.33 42.33
C ARG A 116 24.45 -5.63 41.74
N PHE A 117 24.29 -6.63 42.60
CA PHE A 117 23.72 -7.94 42.26
C PHE A 117 22.32 -8.08 42.85
N ASP A 118 21.50 -7.04 42.75
CA ASP A 118 20.14 -6.91 43.28
C ASP A 118 19.05 -7.35 42.28
N HIS A 119 19.44 -8.08 41.22
CA HIS A 119 18.48 -8.64 40.26
C HIS A 119 17.61 -9.71 40.93
N GLN A 120 16.32 -9.41 41.10
CA GLN A 120 15.30 -10.39 41.49
C GLN A 120 14.76 -11.15 40.26
N PRO A 121 14.37 -12.43 40.41
CA PRO A 121 13.68 -13.16 39.35
C PRO A 121 12.34 -12.49 39.02
N LYS A 122 12.04 -12.31 37.73
CA LYS A 122 10.72 -11.86 37.27
C LYS A 122 9.65 -12.87 37.71
N ASN A 123 8.81 -12.49 38.67
CA ASN A 123 7.55 -13.14 39.10
C ASN A 123 7.24 -14.50 38.44
N VAL A 124 7.60 -15.59 39.13
CA VAL A 124 7.32 -16.97 38.71
C VAL A 124 5.81 -17.25 38.64
N ASP A 125 5.00 -16.54 39.44
CA ASP A 125 3.56 -16.78 39.57
C ASP A 125 2.73 -16.39 38.34
N ARG A 126 3.21 -15.44 37.51
CA ARG A 126 2.44 -14.97 36.34
C ARG A 126 2.44 -15.99 35.19
N ALA A 127 3.45 -16.87 35.14
CA ALA A 127 3.51 -17.94 34.14
C ALA A 127 2.48 -19.04 34.42
N ALA A 128 2.06 -19.20 35.69
CA ALA A 128 1.12 -20.25 36.10
C ALA A 128 -0.36 -19.95 35.79
N SER A 129 -0.70 -18.69 35.45
CA SER A 129 -2.11 -18.27 35.27
C SER A 129 -2.57 -18.13 33.81
N LEU A 130 -1.75 -18.50 32.83
CA LEU A 130 -2.13 -18.43 31.41
C LEU A 130 -2.68 -19.78 30.94
N PRO A 131 -3.82 -19.79 30.21
CA PRO A 131 -4.35 -21.03 29.66
C PRO A 131 -3.36 -21.64 28.67
N ALA A 132 -3.06 -22.93 28.86
CA ALA A 132 -2.14 -23.68 27.98
C ALA A 132 -2.75 -24.04 26.62
N VAL A 133 -4.07 -23.91 26.46
CA VAL A 133 -4.81 -24.24 25.25
C VAL A 133 -5.65 -23.05 24.82
N LEU A 134 -5.52 -22.67 23.55
CA LEU A 134 -6.34 -21.65 22.92
C LEU A 134 -7.74 -22.21 22.65
N ASP A 135 -8.79 -21.57 23.16
CA ASP A 135 -10.17 -21.97 22.87
C ASP A 135 -10.47 -21.80 21.36
N PRO A 136 -10.74 -22.89 20.60
CA PRO A 136 -11.03 -22.80 19.18
C PRO A 136 -12.24 -21.92 18.85
N LYS A 137 -13.19 -21.76 19.79
CA LYS A 137 -14.35 -20.89 19.60
C LYS A 137 -13.95 -19.41 19.55
N SER A 138 -12.90 -19.02 20.26
CA SER A 138 -12.37 -17.65 20.28
C SER A 138 -11.66 -17.23 18.99
N VAL A 139 -11.23 -18.20 18.17
CA VAL A 139 -10.46 -18.00 16.93
C VAL A 139 -11.28 -18.35 15.68
N SER A 140 -12.59 -18.47 15.83
CA SER A 140 -13.48 -18.72 14.70
C SER A 140 -13.62 -17.50 13.78
N GLY A 141 -13.79 -17.74 12.49
CA GLY A 141 -13.97 -16.67 11.49
C GLY A 141 -15.17 -15.76 11.79
N SER A 142 -16.23 -16.28 12.41
CA SER A 142 -17.39 -15.50 12.83
C SER A 142 -17.08 -14.55 14.00
N VAL A 143 -16.21 -14.95 14.94
CA VAL A 143 -15.75 -14.08 16.04
C VAL A 143 -14.89 -12.94 15.49
N TYR A 144 -13.95 -13.25 14.58
CA TYR A 144 -13.16 -12.20 13.93
C TYR A 144 -13.99 -11.28 13.05
N PHE A 145 -15.00 -11.83 12.36
CA PHE A 145 -15.96 -11.03 11.59
C PHE A 145 -16.70 -10.04 12.48
N GLN A 146 -17.27 -10.52 13.60
CA GLN A 146 -17.99 -9.67 14.54
C GLN A 146 -17.07 -8.62 15.15
N ALA A 147 -15.86 -8.99 15.56
CA ALA A 147 -14.87 -8.05 16.08
C ALA A 147 -14.48 -6.97 15.04
N ALA A 148 -14.35 -7.35 13.77
CA ALA A 148 -13.95 -6.44 12.70
C ALA A 148 -15.05 -5.44 12.30
N ILE A 149 -16.33 -5.84 12.43
CA ILE A 149 -17.48 -5.03 12.02
C ILE A 149 -18.13 -4.25 13.18
N ASN A 150 -17.97 -4.73 14.43
CA ASN A 150 -18.59 -4.12 15.60
C ASN A 150 -18.11 -2.67 15.79
N GLY A 151 -19.04 -1.75 15.99
CA GLY A 151 -18.78 -0.32 16.14
C GLY A 151 -18.39 0.43 14.85
N LYS A 152 -18.27 -0.25 13.70
CA LYS A 152 -17.87 0.37 12.43
C LYS A 152 -19.03 0.54 11.47
N LYS A 153 -19.12 1.72 10.86
CA LYS A 153 -20.08 2.06 9.80
C LYS A 153 -19.64 1.56 8.41
N ASN A 154 -18.42 1.06 8.27
CA ASN A 154 -17.83 0.65 7.00
C ASN A 154 -17.09 -0.69 7.14
N VAL A 155 -16.72 -1.30 6.02
CA VAL A 155 -15.99 -2.58 6.00
C VAL A 155 -14.47 -2.40 6.00
N SER A 156 -13.94 -1.25 6.47
CA SER A 156 -12.50 -0.94 6.43
C SER A 156 -11.63 -1.92 7.23
N GLY A 157 -12.20 -2.59 8.24
CA GLY A 157 -11.51 -3.62 9.02
C GLY A 157 -11.21 -4.91 8.27
N PHE A 158 -11.69 -5.06 7.04
CA PHE A 158 -11.52 -6.25 6.22
C PHE A 158 -10.53 -6.00 5.08
N GLU A 159 -9.69 -6.99 4.78
CA GLU A 159 -8.86 -7.00 3.58
C GLU A 159 -9.69 -7.26 2.32
N ASN A 160 -9.19 -6.86 1.15
CA ASN A 160 -9.90 -7.03 -0.12
C ASN A 160 -10.19 -8.50 -0.46
N SER A 161 -9.29 -9.42 -0.08
CA SER A 161 -9.43 -10.87 -0.24
C SER A 161 -10.62 -11.44 0.54
N SER A 162 -10.93 -10.86 1.71
CA SER A 162 -12.01 -11.32 2.59
C SER A 162 -13.40 -10.78 2.23
N LEU A 163 -13.49 -9.83 1.29
CA LEU A 163 -14.75 -9.18 0.92
C LEU A 163 -15.76 -10.15 0.29
N GLY A 164 -15.30 -11.21 -0.37
CA GLY A 164 -16.22 -12.22 -0.92
C GLY A 164 -16.99 -12.97 0.16
N SER A 165 -16.31 -13.31 1.26
CA SER A 165 -16.95 -13.94 2.41
C SER A 165 -17.97 -13.00 3.07
N LEU A 166 -17.71 -11.68 3.08
CA LEU A 166 -18.65 -10.69 3.62
C LEU A 166 -20.01 -10.67 2.90
N VAL A 167 -20.03 -10.93 1.59
CA VAL A 167 -21.30 -11.02 0.83
C VAL A 167 -22.18 -12.15 1.39
N ARG A 168 -21.56 -13.26 1.84
CA ARG A 168 -22.26 -14.43 2.38
C ARG A 168 -22.81 -14.25 3.80
N TYR A 169 -22.25 -13.36 4.63
CA TYR A 169 -22.63 -13.22 6.05
C TYR A 169 -23.84 -12.30 6.33
N GLY A 170 -24.52 -11.82 5.27
CA GLY A 170 -25.98 -11.64 5.25
C GLY A 170 -26.63 -10.52 6.08
N LYS A 171 -25.94 -9.80 6.97
CA LYS A 171 -26.53 -8.66 7.70
C LYS A 171 -25.58 -7.46 7.76
N LEU A 172 -25.49 -6.76 6.64
CA LEU A 172 -24.78 -5.48 6.55
C LEU A 172 -25.77 -4.32 6.68
N THR A 173 -25.39 -3.27 7.39
CA THR A 173 -26.14 -2.00 7.35
C THR A 173 -26.03 -1.38 5.96
N VAL A 174 -26.86 -0.37 5.67
CA VAL A 174 -26.85 0.34 4.38
C VAL A 174 -25.46 0.93 4.08
N GLU A 175 -24.81 1.52 5.09
CA GLU A 175 -23.49 2.12 4.98
C GLU A 175 -22.39 1.07 4.76
N GLN A 176 -22.48 -0.06 5.46
CA GLN A 176 -21.55 -1.18 5.30
C GLN A 176 -21.68 -1.81 3.91
N ARG A 177 -22.91 -1.97 3.41
CA ARG A 177 -23.19 -2.46 2.06
C ARG A 177 -22.62 -1.55 0.99
N GLN A 178 -22.82 -0.24 1.11
CA GLN A 178 -22.24 0.73 0.16
C GLN A 178 -20.71 0.72 0.21
N SER A 179 -20.14 0.64 1.42
CA SER A 179 -18.69 0.51 1.58
C SER A 179 -18.15 -0.79 0.98
N LEU A 180 -18.91 -1.89 1.04
CA LEU A 180 -18.56 -3.16 0.42
C LEU A 180 -18.58 -3.04 -1.10
N LEU A 181 -19.71 -2.62 -1.69
CA LEU A 181 -19.88 -2.45 -3.14
C LEU A 181 -18.82 -1.55 -3.78
N LYS A 182 -18.39 -0.50 -3.06
CA LYS A 182 -17.33 0.41 -3.52
C LYS A 182 -15.96 -0.30 -3.63
N ARG A 183 -15.70 -1.31 -2.80
CA ARG A 183 -14.43 -2.03 -2.73
C ARG A 183 -14.39 -3.30 -3.57
N LEU A 184 -15.55 -3.86 -3.94
CA LEU A 184 -15.60 -5.06 -4.79
C LEU A 184 -15.01 -4.76 -6.17
N ARG A 185 -14.14 -5.67 -6.63
CA ARG A 185 -13.44 -5.59 -7.92
C ARG A 185 -13.71 -6.77 -8.84
N ARG A 186 -14.41 -7.80 -8.36
CA ARG A 186 -14.74 -9.00 -9.13
C ARG A 186 -16.24 -9.27 -9.02
N PRO A 187 -16.88 -9.78 -10.07
CA PRO A 187 -18.32 -10.08 -10.06
C PRO A 187 -18.65 -11.48 -9.52
N ASP A 188 -17.68 -12.32 -9.22
CA ASP A 188 -17.82 -13.76 -8.93
C ASP A 188 -18.29 -14.10 -7.51
N TYR A 189 -19.04 -13.20 -6.87
CA TYR A 189 -19.52 -13.39 -5.50
C TYR A 189 -20.97 -13.87 -5.49
N ASP A 190 -21.24 -14.96 -4.75
CA ASP A 190 -22.60 -15.46 -4.54
C ASP A 190 -23.46 -14.42 -3.83
N GLY A 191 -24.67 -14.16 -4.35
CA GLY A 191 -25.60 -13.17 -3.78
C GLY A 191 -25.27 -11.70 -4.11
N LEU A 192 -24.31 -11.44 -5.00
CA LEU A 192 -23.97 -10.08 -5.42
C LEU A 192 -25.17 -9.34 -6.05
N VAL A 193 -25.96 -10.02 -6.87
CA VAL A 193 -27.13 -9.44 -7.55
C VAL A 193 -28.17 -8.94 -6.55
N GLU A 194 -28.49 -9.74 -5.53
CA GLU A 194 -29.42 -9.38 -4.47
C GLU A 194 -28.91 -8.17 -3.67
N LEU A 195 -27.61 -8.13 -3.39
CA LEU A 195 -26.97 -7.05 -2.65
C LEU A 195 -27.02 -5.73 -3.44
N ILE A 196 -26.81 -5.77 -4.75
CA ILE A 196 -26.94 -4.60 -5.62
C ILE A 196 -28.41 -4.18 -5.75
N ALA A 197 -29.32 -5.13 -5.99
CA ALA A 197 -30.77 -4.89 -6.06
C ALA A 197 -31.29 -4.16 -4.81
N ALA A 198 -30.79 -4.54 -3.63
CA ALA A 198 -31.15 -3.88 -2.38
C ALA A 198 -30.56 -2.45 -2.23
N ASP A 199 -29.50 -2.08 -2.97
CA ASP A 199 -28.88 -0.75 -2.95
C ASP A 199 -29.47 0.23 -3.99
N LEU A 200 -30.01 -0.30 -5.09
CA LEU A 200 -30.60 0.44 -6.19
C LEU A 200 -31.66 1.50 -5.81
N PRO A 201 -32.56 1.28 -4.83
CA PRO A 201 -33.52 2.31 -4.42
C PRO A 201 -32.88 3.59 -3.87
N ARG A 202 -31.64 3.52 -3.37
CA ARG A 202 -30.92 4.66 -2.77
C ARG A 202 -29.82 5.20 -3.66
N ARG A 203 -29.22 4.36 -4.50
CA ARG A 203 -28.11 4.72 -5.40
C ARG A 203 -28.42 4.19 -6.79
N ALA A 204 -28.38 5.09 -7.78
CA ALA A 204 -28.59 4.69 -9.17
C ALA A 204 -27.48 3.73 -9.64
N PHE A 205 -27.84 2.84 -10.58
CA PHE A 205 -26.88 1.98 -11.27
C PHE A 205 -25.73 2.81 -11.88
N GLY A 206 -24.52 2.26 -11.80
CA GLY A 206 -23.26 2.95 -12.12
C GLY A 206 -22.75 3.96 -11.08
N SER A 207 -23.25 3.91 -9.85
CA SER A 207 -22.63 4.61 -8.70
C SER A 207 -21.39 3.88 -8.15
N HIS A 208 -21.37 2.54 -8.25
CA HIS A 208 -20.27 1.71 -7.78
C HIS A 208 -19.48 1.14 -8.98
N PRO A 209 -18.15 0.95 -8.86
CA PRO A 209 -17.32 0.39 -9.93
C PRO A 209 -17.73 -1.04 -10.32
N ILE A 210 -18.27 -1.81 -9.38
CA ILE A 210 -18.66 -3.20 -9.63
C ILE A 210 -19.78 -3.32 -10.67
N HIS A 211 -20.61 -2.28 -10.85
CA HIS A 211 -21.74 -2.31 -11.78
C HIS A 211 -21.32 -2.51 -13.24
N SER A 212 -20.17 -1.97 -13.67
CA SER A 212 -19.67 -2.16 -15.04
C SER A 212 -18.97 -3.50 -15.26
N LEU A 213 -18.70 -4.25 -14.19
CA LEU A 213 -17.98 -5.53 -14.22
C LEU A 213 -18.92 -6.73 -14.11
N LEU A 214 -20.23 -6.51 -13.98
CA LEU A 214 -21.22 -7.58 -13.88
C LEU A 214 -21.25 -8.41 -15.16
N LEU A 215 -21.46 -9.71 -14.99
CA LEU A 215 -21.62 -10.66 -16.09
C LEU A 215 -23.01 -10.54 -16.72
N ARG A 216 -23.16 -11.01 -17.96
CA ARG A 216 -24.44 -10.99 -18.69
C ARG A 216 -25.58 -11.63 -17.90
N GLU A 217 -25.35 -12.83 -17.35
CA GLU A 217 -26.35 -13.55 -16.54
C GLU A 217 -26.79 -12.75 -15.31
N GLN A 218 -25.83 -12.10 -14.63
CA GLN A 218 -26.10 -11.25 -13.48
C GLN A 218 -26.87 -9.99 -13.84
N LEU A 219 -26.58 -9.38 -14.99
CA LEU A 219 -27.34 -8.25 -15.51
C LEU A 219 -28.78 -8.67 -15.86
N ASP A 220 -28.97 -9.83 -16.49
CA ASP A 220 -30.29 -10.37 -16.80
C ASP A 220 -31.11 -10.68 -15.53
N GLU A 221 -30.50 -11.24 -14.49
CA GLU A 221 -31.13 -11.43 -13.17
C GLU A 221 -31.52 -10.09 -12.52
N LEU A 222 -30.63 -9.12 -12.58
CA LEU A 222 -30.85 -7.79 -12.02
C LEU A 222 -31.96 -7.04 -12.78
N LEU A 223 -32.08 -7.26 -14.08
CA LEU A 223 -33.19 -6.76 -14.90
C LEU A 223 -34.54 -7.40 -14.52
N LYS A 224 -34.57 -8.70 -14.22
CA LYS A 224 -35.77 -9.38 -13.71
C LYS A 224 -36.22 -8.79 -12.37
N ALA A 225 -35.27 -8.51 -11.47
CA ALA A 225 -35.54 -7.91 -10.17
C ALA A 225 -35.95 -6.43 -10.25
N THR A 226 -35.40 -5.65 -11.20
CA THR A 226 -35.68 -4.22 -11.33
C THR A 226 -35.81 -3.79 -12.81
N PRO A 227 -37.02 -3.91 -13.40
CA PRO A 227 -37.25 -3.59 -14.82
C PRO A 227 -37.01 -2.11 -15.19
N ALA A 228 -37.03 -1.20 -14.21
CA ALA A 228 -36.78 0.22 -14.41
C ALA A 228 -35.37 0.56 -14.95
N LEU A 229 -34.45 -0.41 -14.90
CA LEU A 229 -33.06 -0.24 -15.32
C LEU A 229 -32.86 -0.04 -16.81
N LEU A 230 -33.83 -0.42 -17.65
CA LEU A 230 -33.81 -0.14 -19.09
C LEU A 230 -33.85 1.37 -19.41
N LYS A 231 -34.15 2.21 -18.42
CA LYS A 231 -34.09 3.68 -18.55
C LYS A 231 -32.73 4.26 -18.19
N ASN A 232 -31.83 3.48 -17.59
CA ASN A 232 -30.54 3.97 -17.10
C ASN A 232 -29.44 3.75 -18.14
N ASP A 233 -28.87 4.84 -18.63
CA ASP A 233 -27.82 4.84 -19.65
C ASP A 233 -26.58 4.01 -19.24
N LYS A 234 -26.21 4.03 -17.95
CA LYS A 234 -25.06 3.28 -17.46
C LYS A 234 -25.30 1.77 -17.45
N TYR A 235 -26.54 1.35 -17.21
CA TYR A 235 -26.93 -0.06 -17.31
C TYR A 235 -26.86 -0.53 -18.77
N ILE A 236 -27.41 0.27 -19.68
CA ILE A 236 -27.37 -0.02 -21.12
C ILE A 236 -25.91 -0.14 -21.59
N ALA A 237 -25.04 0.79 -21.21
CA ALA A 237 -23.62 0.75 -21.56
C ALA A 237 -22.91 -0.51 -21.04
N ALA A 238 -23.15 -0.89 -19.78
CA ALA A 238 -22.56 -2.09 -19.19
C ALA A 238 -23.08 -3.39 -19.86
N TYR A 239 -24.35 -3.42 -20.25
CA TYR A 239 -24.94 -4.54 -20.96
C TYR A 239 -24.37 -4.68 -22.38
N LEU A 240 -24.29 -3.56 -23.12
CA LEU A 240 -23.70 -3.54 -24.46
C LEU A 240 -22.23 -3.97 -24.45
N ALA A 241 -21.44 -3.53 -23.46
CA ALA A 241 -20.05 -3.95 -23.33
C ALA A 241 -19.92 -5.48 -23.16
N ASN A 242 -20.82 -6.12 -22.41
CA ASN A 242 -20.86 -7.58 -22.25
C ASN A 242 -21.41 -8.33 -23.48
N LEU A 243 -22.16 -7.66 -24.35
CA LEU A 243 -22.64 -8.23 -25.61
C LEU A 243 -21.59 -8.15 -26.74
N GLN A 244 -20.53 -7.36 -26.57
CA GLN A 244 -19.45 -7.27 -27.55
C GLN A 244 -18.82 -8.64 -27.79
N ALA A 245 -18.53 -8.94 -29.05
CA ALA A 245 -17.89 -10.19 -29.41
C ALA A 245 -16.51 -10.29 -28.74
N GLY A 246 -16.18 -11.46 -28.22
CA GLY A 246 -14.91 -11.72 -27.55
C GLY A 246 -13.71 -11.62 -28.51
N PRO A 247 -12.48 -11.58 -27.98
CA PRO A 247 -11.26 -11.44 -28.77
C PRO A 247 -11.03 -12.57 -29.77
N GLU A 248 -11.65 -13.74 -29.54
CA GLU A 248 -11.58 -14.91 -30.42
C GLU A 248 -12.40 -14.76 -31.72
N SER A 249 -13.30 -13.77 -31.81
CA SER A 249 -14.18 -13.60 -32.96
C SER A 249 -13.73 -12.43 -33.84
N ASP A 250 -13.35 -12.72 -35.09
CA ASP A 250 -13.07 -11.69 -36.10
C ASP A 250 -14.35 -11.18 -36.80
N TRP A 251 -15.29 -10.69 -35.99
CA TRP A 251 -16.54 -10.11 -36.49
C TRP A 251 -16.32 -8.83 -37.32
N THR A 252 -15.10 -8.25 -37.33
CA THR A 252 -14.82 -7.04 -38.08
C THR A 252 -14.65 -7.32 -39.57
N HIS A 253 -13.97 -8.43 -39.90
CA HIS A 253 -13.70 -8.83 -41.28
C HIS A 253 -14.66 -9.92 -41.79
N ASP A 254 -15.20 -10.76 -40.92
CA ASP A 254 -16.17 -11.78 -41.29
C ASP A 254 -17.60 -11.20 -41.36
N VAL A 255 -18.15 -11.15 -42.58
CA VAL A 255 -19.45 -10.52 -42.86
C VAL A 255 -20.61 -11.24 -42.17
N PRO A 256 -20.78 -12.58 -42.30
CA PRO A 256 -21.73 -13.35 -41.49
C PRO A 256 -21.62 -13.12 -39.98
N ALA A 257 -20.41 -13.21 -39.40
CA ALA A 257 -20.23 -12.99 -37.96
C ALA A 257 -20.59 -11.56 -37.54
N ARG A 258 -20.27 -10.56 -38.36
CA ARG A 258 -20.66 -9.16 -38.13
C ARG A 258 -22.17 -8.98 -38.04
N ILE A 259 -22.91 -9.59 -38.96
CA ILE A 259 -24.38 -9.50 -38.97
C ILE A 259 -24.95 -10.18 -37.73
N ALA A 260 -24.52 -11.40 -37.41
CA ALA A 260 -24.97 -12.12 -36.22
C ALA A 260 -24.68 -11.35 -34.91
N HIS A 261 -23.51 -10.71 -34.85
CA HIS A 261 -23.14 -9.84 -33.73
C HIS A 261 -24.09 -8.64 -33.59
N PHE A 262 -24.35 -7.91 -34.67
CA PHE A 262 -25.27 -6.78 -34.67
C PHE A 262 -26.72 -7.20 -34.40
N GLU A 263 -27.16 -8.36 -34.85
CA GLU A 263 -28.49 -8.90 -34.52
C GLU A 263 -28.61 -9.21 -33.02
N THR A 264 -27.56 -9.75 -32.41
CA THR A 264 -27.53 -9.99 -30.95
C THR A 264 -27.66 -8.69 -30.16
N ILE A 265 -26.97 -7.63 -30.59
CA ILE A 265 -27.11 -6.30 -29.98
C ILE A 265 -28.51 -5.73 -30.23
N TRP A 266 -29.04 -5.87 -31.46
CA TRP A 266 -30.37 -5.35 -31.81
C TRP A 266 -31.48 -5.97 -30.98
N GLN A 267 -31.44 -7.28 -30.70
CA GLN A 267 -32.41 -7.96 -29.84
C GLN A 267 -32.55 -7.34 -28.45
N PHE A 268 -31.45 -6.76 -27.92
CA PHE A 268 -31.49 -6.01 -26.66
C PHE A 268 -31.95 -4.56 -26.87
N VAL A 269 -31.40 -3.86 -27.86
CA VAL A 269 -31.67 -2.44 -28.12
C VAL A 269 -33.11 -2.17 -28.54
N ASP A 270 -33.77 -3.11 -29.23
CA ASP A 270 -35.17 -3.01 -29.62
C ASP A 270 -36.10 -2.87 -28.40
N ARG A 271 -35.78 -3.54 -27.30
CA ARG A 271 -36.56 -3.50 -26.04
C ARG A 271 -36.46 -2.17 -25.28
N LEU A 272 -35.54 -1.28 -25.66
CA LEU A 272 -35.31 -0.03 -24.95
C LEU A 272 -36.46 0.96 -25.14
N ALA A 273 -36.63 1.85 -24.18
CA ALA A 273 -37.64 2.90 -24.27
C ALA A 273 -37.31 3.90 -25.41
N PRO A 274 -38.31 4.66 -25.91
CA PRO A 274 -38.10 5.69 -26.93
C PRO A 274 -37.08 6.79 -26.56
N ALA A 275 -36.69 6.88 -25.27
CA ALA A 275 -35.59 7.72 -24.83
C ALA A 275 -34.26 7.40 -25.54
N GLN A 276 -34.08 6.14 -25.96
CA GLN A 276 -32.87 5.64 -26.61
C GLN A 276 -32.98 5.59 -28.13
N ASN A 277 -33.90 6.36 -28.73
CA ASN A 277 -34.12 6.36 -30.19
C ASN A 277 -32.84 6.63 -31.00
N SER A 278 -31.94 7.48 -30.49
CA SER A 278 -30.64 7.75 -31.12
C SER A 278 -29.77 6.48 -31.20
N LEU A 279 -29.71 5.70 -30.12
CA LEU A 279 -28.98 4.42 -30.10
C LEU A 279 -29.65 3.37 -30.99
N LYS A 280 -30.99 3.30 -31.00
CA LYS A 280 -31.74 2.41 -31.90
C LYS A 280 -31.43 2.72 -33.37
N ALA A 281 -31.48 4.00 -33.74
CA ALA A 281 -31.16 4.44 -35.09
C ALA A 281 -29.71 4.14 -35.46
N HIS A 282 -28.77 4.34 -34.54
CA HIS A 282 -27.35 4.01 -34.73
C HIS A 282 -27.13 2.53 -35.03
N MET A 283 -27.65 1.64 -34.17
CA MET A 283 -27.46 0.21 -34.34
C MET A 283 -28.14 -0.34 -35.59
N LEU A 284 -29.37 0.09 -35.86
CA LEU A 284 -30.14 -0.39 -36.99
C LEU A 284 -29.54 0.06 -38.34
N PHE A 285 -28.97 1.27 -38.40
CA PHE A 285 -28.23 1.73 -39.58
C PHE A 285 -27.02 0.82 -39.88
N HIS A 286 -26.20 0.51 -38.86
CA HIS A 286 -25.01 -0.32 -39.04
C HIS A 286 -25.36 -1.78 -39.39
N LEU A 287 -26.44 -2.31 -38.83
CA LEU A 287 -26.98 -3.63 -39.18
C LEU A 287 -27.45 -3.68 -40.64
N LEU A 288 -28.28 -2.72 -41.06
CA LEU A 288 -28.78 -2.63 -42.44
C LEU A 288 -27.65 -2.40 -43.43
N SER A 289 -26.65 -1.57 -43.08
CA SER A 289 -25.46 -1.37 -43.92
C SER A 289 -24.63 -2.64 -44.07
N ALA A 290 -24.50 -3.45 -43.00
CA ALA A 290 -23.82 -4.75 -43.07
C ALA A 290 -24.57 -5.74 -43.97
N LYS A 291 -25.89 -5.86 -43.79
CA LYS A 291 -26.76 -6.74 -44.61
C LYS A 291 -26.74 -6.33 -46.09
N LEU A 292 -26.83 -5.04 -46.38
CA LEU A 292 -26.76 -4.49 -47.73
C LEU A 292 -25.45 -4.88 -48.44
N ARG A 293 -24.31 -4.78 -47.75
CA ARG A 293 -23.00 -5.20 -48.31
C ARG A 293 -22.91 -6.70 -48.56
N ALA A 294 -23.62 -7.49 -47.77
CA ALA A 294 -23.74 -8.93 -47.95
C ALA A 294 -24.78 -9.32 -49.04
N GLY A 295 -25.47 -8.35 -49.64
CA GLY A 295 -26.54 -8.59 -50.63
C GLY A 295 -27.85 -9.10 -50.04
N THR A 296 -28.03 -9.03 -48.71
CA THR A 296 -29.27 -9.44 -48.02
C THR A 296 -30.09 -8.21 -47.64
N PHE A 297 -31.41 -8.29 -47.82
CA PHE A 297 -32.34 -7.22 -47.50
C PHE A 297 -33.43 -7.71 -46.57
N ASP A 298 -33.59 -7.00 -45.46
CA ASP A 298 -34.65 -7.26 -44.47
C ASP A 298 -35.61 -6.07 -44.47
N GLU A 299 -36.74 -6.23 -45.18
CA GLU A 299 -37.76 -5.19 -45.34
C GLU A 299 -38.33 -4.75 -43.99
N ARG A 300 -38.47 -5.67 -43.04
CA ARG A 300 -39.02 -5.39 -41.72
C ARG A 300 -38.09 -4.47 -40.94
N GLN A 301 -36.81 -4.82 -40.84
CA GLN A 301 -35.81 -4.00 -40.15
C GLN A 301 -35.62 -2.64 -40.84
N PHE A 302 -35.71 -2.58 -42.17
CA PHE A 302 -35.66 -1.32 -42.90
C PHE A 302 -36.88 -0.42 -42.59
N THR A 303 -38.06 -1.01 -42.52
CA THR A 303 -39.29 -0.28 -42.16
C THR A 303 -39.22 0.25 -40.73
N GLU A 304 -38.74 -0.55 -39.78
CA GLU A 304 -38.49 -0.13 -38.39
C GLU A 304 -37.53 1.08 -38.34
N TYR A 305 -36.48 1.07 -39.16
CA TYR A 305 -35.54 2.19 -39.26
C TYR A 305 -36.20 3.47 -39.78
N LEU A 306 -37.08 3.34 -40.78
CA LEU A 306 -37.82 4.47 -41.34
C LEU A 306 -38.82 5.08 -40.35
N GLN A 307 -39.40 4.26 -39.46
CA GLN A 307 -40.35 4.71 -38.44
C GLN A 307 -39.69 5.45 -37.27
N LEU A 308 -38.37 5.34 -37.08
CA LEU A 308 -37.68 6.07 -36.03
C LEU A 308 -37.66 7.58 -36.32
N PRO A 309 -38.12 8.43 -35.39
CA PRO A 309 -38.10 9.88 -35.58
C PRO A 309 -36.65 10.35 -35.56
N ARG A 310 -36.08 10.73 -36.70
CA ARG A 310 -34.67 11.18 -36.81
C ARG A 310 -34.55 12.56 -37.44
N GLN A 311 -33.52 13.31 -37.05
CA GLN A 311 -33.17 14.57 -37.71
C GLN A 311 -32.47 14.28 -39.04
N SER A 312 -33.20 14.37 -40.16
CA SER A 312 -32.68 14.13 -41.50
C SER A 312 -33.38 15.04 -42.52
N PRO A 313 -32.68 15.54 -43.56
CA PRO A 313 -33.29 16.34 -44.63
C PRO A 313 -34.42 15.62 -45.38
N ILE A 314 -34.39 14.28 -45.40
CA ILE A 314 -35.35 13.44 -46.14
C ILE A 314 -36.66 13.29 -45.38
N ILE A 315 -36.68 13.54 -44.06
CA ILE A 315 -37.88 13.37 -43.24
C ILE A 315 -38.70 14.65 -43.22
N ALA A 316 -39.99 14.51 -43.54
CA ALA A 316 -40.94 15.61 -43.51
C ALA A 316 -41.02 16.28 -42.13
N ARG A 317 -40.91 17.62 -42.09
CA ARG A 317 -40.96 18.40 -40.85
C ARG A 317 -42.25 18.19 -40.05
N LYS A 318 -43.39 18.06 -40.74
CA LYS A 318 -44.70 17.76 -40.13
C LYS A 318 -44.72 16.44 -39.36
N TYR A 319 -43.98 15.43 -39.84
CA TYR A 319 -43.85 14.15 -39.13
C TYR A 319 -43.11 14.33 -37.80
N LEU A 320 -42.02 15.10 -37.80
CA LEU A 320 -41.24 15.39 -36.59
C LEU A 320 -42.02 16.22 -35.56
N GLU A 321 -42.92 17.10 -36.00
CA GLU A 321 -43.77 17.90 -35.11
C GLU A 321 -44.69 17.03 -34.24
N VAL A 322 -45.19 15.90 -34.76
CA VAL A 322 -45.99 14.94 -33.96
C VAL A 322 -45.20 14.43 -32.76
N PHE A 323 -43.93 14.09 -32.94
CA PHE A 323 -43.06 13.60 -31.86
C PHE A 323 -42.64 14.71 -30.89
N ARG A 324 -42.41 15.94 -31.39
CA ARG A 324 -42.16 17.12 -30.53
C ARG A 324 -43.34 17.39 -29.61
N ASN A 325 -44.56 17.35 -30.16
CA ASN A 325 -45.78 17.58 -29.39
C ASN A 325 -46.00 16.50 -28.32
N ARG A 326 -45.65 15.24 -28.65
CA ARG A 326 -45.69 14.10 -27.72
C ARG A 326 -44.47 14.02 -26.78
N LYS A 327 -43.55 15.01 -26.83
CA LYS A 327 -42.28 15.03 -26.07
C LYS A 327 -41.45 13.74 -26.22
N THR A 328 -41.58 13.05 -27.35
CA THR A 328 -40.80 11.86 -27.64
C THR A 328 -39.44 12.29 -28.19
N PRO A 329 -38.31 11.75 -27.68
CA PRO A 329 -36.99 12.12 -28.16
C PRO A 329 -36.79 11.78 -29.64
N ILE A 330 -36.30 12.77 -30.39
CA ILE A 330 -35.94 12.61 -31.80
C ILE A 330 -34.49 12.13 -31.85
N ALA A 331 -34.24 11.06 -32.60
CA ALA A 331 -32.93 10.49 -32.83
C ALA A 331 -31.98 11.49 -33.51
N THR A 332 -30.81 11.66 -32.92
CA THR A 332 -29.68 12.40 -33.47
C THR A 332 -28.71 11.40 -34.08
N LEU A 333 -28.55 11.41 -35.40
CA LEU A 333 -27.73 10.44 -36.13
C LEU A 333 -26.22 10.62 -35.89
N THR A 334 -25.79 11.84 -35.63
CA THR A 334 -24.40 12.19 -35.35
C THR A 334 -23.96 11.94 -33.91
N ALA A 335 -24.82 11.37 -33.07
CA ALA A 335 -24.48 11.05 -31.68
C ALA A 335 -23.38 9.98 -31.64
N ASP A 336 -22.38 10.21 -30.77
CA ASP A 336 -21.23 9.30 -30.67
C ASP A 336 -21.53 8.14 -29.71
N TYR A 337 -21.64 6.94 -30.27
CA TYR A 337 -21.80 5.69 -29.54
C TYR A 337 -20.61 4.75 -29.71
N ARG A 338 -19.43 5.24 -30.14
CA ARG A 338 -18.23 4.41 -30.36
C ARG A 338 -17.84 3.61 -29.12
N ALA A 339 -17.92 4.21 -27.94
CA ALA A 339 -17.58 3.54 -26.68
C ALA A 339 -18.51 2.36 -26.35
N MET A 340 -19.74 2.35 -26.86
CA MET A 340 -20.74 1.31 -26.56
C MET A 340 -20.90 0.30 -27.70
N SER A 341 -20.76 0.76 -28.95
CA SER A 341 -21.03 -0.04 -30.17
C SER A 341 -19.78 -0.38 -30.97
N LEU A 342 -18.62 0.22 -30.68
CA LEU A 342 -17.39 0.16 -31.48
C LEU A 342 -17.52 0.71 -32.91
N MET A 343 -18.66 1.34 -33.24
CA MET A 343 -18.97 1.83 -34.58
C MET A 343 -18.88 3.36 -34.67
N PRO A 344 -18.45 3.92 -35.81
CA PRO A 344 -18.45 5.36 -36.01
C PRO A 344 -19.88 5.94 -36.01
N PRO A 345 -20.05 7.21 -35.63
CA PRO A 345 -21.33 7.92 -35.74
C PRO A 345 -21.80 7.92 -37.21
N ILE A 346 -23.11 8.07 -37.41
CA ILE A 346 -23.69 8.15 -38.73
C ILE A 346 -23.43 9.57 -39.26
N GLY A 347 -22.53 9.70 -40.23
CA GLY A 347 -22.18 10.99 -40.84
C GLY A 347 -21.04 10.87 -41.83
#